data_AF-A0A699Z3D8-F1
#
_entry.id   AF-A0A699Z3D8-F1
#
_cell.length_a   1.000
_cell.length_b   1.000
_cell.length_c   1.000
_cell.angle_alpha   90.00
_cell.angle_beta   90.00
_cell.angle_gamma   90.00
#
_symmetry.space_group_name_H-M   'P 1'
#
loop_
_entity.id
_entity.type
_entity.pdbx_description
1 polymer ?
#
loop_
_entity_poly.entity_id
_entity_poly.type
_entity_poly.pdbx_seq_one_letter_code
_entity_poly.pdbx_strand_id
1 'polypeptide(L)' 'MIASAHQVEVPQRSLSQIIQEQGLQRVDLLKVDVERAEVKVLQGIAPQHWSILRQVSMEVHQLTSEEDQAL' A
#
# COMPACT_ATOMS: atom_id res chain seq x y z
N MET A 1 4.13 -27.30 16.06
CA MET A 1 4.81 -26.16 16.71
C MET A 1 4.26 -24.90 16.08
N ILE A 2 3.61 -24.03 16.85
CA ILE A 2 3.16 -22.72 16.36
C ILE A 2 4.36 -21.79 16.55
N ALA A 3 4.80 -21.13 15.47
CA ALA A 3 5.87 -20.14 15.56
C ALA A 3 5.44 -18.99 16.49
N SER A 4 6.31 -18.59 17.42
CA SER A 4 6.08 -17.41 18.26
C SER A 4 6.16 -16.13 17.42
N ALA A 5 5.32 -15.15 17.74
CA ALA A 5 5.37 -13.83 17.10
C ALA A 5 6.61 -13.06 17.57
N HIS A 6 7.25 -12.31 16.67
CA HIS A 6 8.39 -11.44 16.97
C HIS A 6 8.27 -10.15 16.17
N GLN A 7 8.77 -9.05 16.73
CA GLN A 7 8.79 -7.74 16.07
C GLN A 7 10.07 -7.59 15.24
N VAL A 8 9.95 -6.98 14.06
CA VAL A 8 11.06 -6.69 13.16
C VAL A 8 10.92 -5.25 12.67
N GLU A 9 12.00 -4.48 12.75
CA GLU A 9 12.06 -3.16 12.14
C GLU A 9 12.28 -3.29 10.64
N VAL A 10 11.42 -2.65 9.86
CA VAL A 10 11.50 -2.63 8.39
C VAL A 10 11.39 -1.20 7.86
N PRO A 11 12.17 -0.82 6.85
CA PRO A 11 12.05 0.50 6.23
C PRO A 11 10.73 0.62 5.47
N GLN A 12 10.05 1.75 5.63
CA GLN A 12 8.83 2.07 4.89
C GLN A 12 9.17 2.96 3.69
N ARG A 13 8.61 2.63 2.52
CA ARG A 13 8.75 3.41 1.28
C ARG A 13 7.39 3.66 0.65
N SER A 14 7.21 4.81 0.03
CA SER A 14 6.04 5.09 -0.80
C SER A 14 6.14 4.42 -2.16
N LEU A 15 5.01 4.25 -2.84
CA LEU A 15 5.00 3.70 -4.20
C LEU A 15 5.81 4.57 -5.17
N SER A 16 5.83 5.89 -4.97
CA SER A 16 6.62 6.80 -5.80
C SER A 16 8.12 6.61 -5.65
N GLN A 17 8.60 6.37 -4.42
CA GLN A 17 10.00 6.05 -4.19
C GLN A 17 10.38 4.77 -4.93
N ILE A 18 9.53 3.74 -4.85
CA ILE A 18 9.75 2.48 -5.57
C ILE A 18 9.76 2.70 -7.09
N ILE A 19 8.82 3.47 -7.64
CA ILE A 19 8.77 3.81 -9.07
C ILE A 19 10.07 4.48 -9.53
N GLN A 20 10.59 5.42 -8.75
CA GLN A 20 11.83 6.14 -9.06
C GLN A 20 13.06 5.24 -8.93
N GLU A 21 13.20 4.53 -7.80
CA GLU A 21 14.32 3.64 -7.50
C GLU A 21 14.46 2.53 -8.56
N GLN A 22 13.33 2.01 -9.04
CA GLN A 22 13.30 0.92 -10.03
C GLN A 22 13.21 1.44 -11.47
N GLY A 23 13.15 2.76 -11.68
CA GLY A 23 13.04 3.37 -13.01
C GLY A 23 11.81 2.94 -13.81
N LEU A 24 10.69 2.62 -13.12
CA LEU A 24 9.49 2.08 -13.76
C LEU A 24 8.88 3.09 -14.72
N GLN A 25 8.74 2.69 -15.98
CA GLN A 25 8.10 3.52 -17.02
C GLN A 25 6.64 3.12 -17.25
N ARG A 26 6.25 1.91 -16.81
CA ARG A 26 4.92 1.35 -17.01
C ARG A 26 4.61 0.26 -16.00
N VAL A 27 3.41 0.29 -15.44
CA VAL A 27 2.82 -0.76 -14.60
C VAL A 27 1.43 -1.05 -15.13
N ASP A 28 1.24 -2.27 -15.66
CA ASP A 28 -0.05 -2.68 -16.21
C ASP A 28 -1.14 -2.81 -15.15
N LEU A 29 -0.78 -3.37 -14.00
CA LEU A 29 -1.69 -3.61 -12.89
C LEU A 29 -0.95 -3.37 -11.58
N LEU A 30 -1.46 -2.42 -10.80
CA LEU A 30 -1.11 -2.26 -9.39
C LEU A 30 -2.15 -3.01 -8.55
N LYS A 31 -1.72 -4.05 -7.83
CA LYS A 31 -2.52 -4.66 -6.77
C LYS A 31 -2.14 -4.01 -5.44
N VAL A 32 -3.13 -3.48 -4.72
CA VAL A 32 -2.98 -2.99 -3.35
C VAL A 32 -3.67 -4.00 -2.42
N ASP A 33 -2.85 -4.65 -1.60
CA ASP A 33 -3.25 -5.73 -0.68
C ASP A 33 -2.59 -5.43 0.66
N VAL A 34 -3.25 -4.58 1.45
CA VAL A 34 -2.77 -4.11 2.74
C VAL A 34 -3.95 -4.02 3.70
N GLU A 35 -3.68 -4.26 4.98
CA GLU A 35 -4.67 -4.11 6.05
C GLU A 35 -4.76 -2.65 6.49
N ARG A 36 -5.94 -2.02 6.32
CA ARG A 36 -6.30 -0.70 6.88
C ARG A 36 -5.41 0.48 6.44
N ALA A 37 -4.58 0.31 5.41
CA ALA A 37 -3.62 1.31 4.93
C ALA A 37 -3.74 1.62 3.43
N GLU A 38 -4.82 1.18 2.80
CA GLU A 38 -5.09 1.25 1.36
C GLU A 38 -5.02 2.68 0.84
N VAL A 39 -5.72 3.60 1.52
CA VAL A 39 -5.72 5.02 1.18
C VAL A 39 -4.31 5.61 1.34
N LYS A 40 -3.54 5.18 2.34
CA LYS A 40 -2.15 5.65 2.54
C LYS A 40 -1.24 5.22 1.40
N VAL A 41 -1.43 4.01 0.85
CA VAL A 41 -0.70 3.54 -0.34
C VAL A 41 -0.96 4.48 -1.52
N LEU A 42 -2.22 4.81 -1.79
CA LEU A 42 -2.58 5.71 -2.89
C LEU A 42 -2.08 7.15 -2.67
N GLN A 43 -2.12 7.65 -1.44
CA GLN A 43 -1.56 8.96 -1.07
C GLN A 43 -0.03 9.02 -1.23
N GLY A 44 0.66 7.86 -1.22
CA GLY A 44 2.09 7.75 -1.52
C GLY A 44 2.43 7.89 -3.02
N ILE A 45 1.44 8.07 -3.90
CA ILE A 45 1.63 8.23 -5.34
C ILE A 45 1.67 9.72 -5.69
N ALA A 46 2.83 10.20 -6.12
CA ALA A 46 3.03 11.56 -6.59
C ALA A 46 2.22 11.76 -7.88
N PRO A 47 1.67 12.98 -8.11
CA PRO A 47 0.78 13.25 -9.24
C PRO A 47 1.30 12.77 -10.60
N GLN A 48 2.59 12.98 -10.88
CA GLN A 48 3.22 12.59 -12.15
C GLN A 48 3.29 11.06 -12.37
N HIS A 49 3.34 10.28 -11.29
CA HIS A 49 3.50 8.82 -11.37
C HIS A 49 2.19 8.08 -11.63
N TRP A 50 1.03 8.75 -11.53
CA TRP A 50 -0.23 8.15 -11.94
C TRP A 50 -0.23 7.74 -13.41
N SER A 51 0.50 8.47 -14.27
CA SER A 51 0.63 8.15 -15.70
C SER A 51 1.31 6.80 -15.99
N ILE A 52 2.10 6.30 -15.04
CA ILE A 52 2.82 5.02 -15.13
C ILE A 52 1.86 3.84 -14.87
N LEU A 53 0.83 4.04 -14.05
CA LEU A 53 -0.11 3.00 -13.60
C LEU A 53 -1.31 2.93 -14.54
N ARG A 54 -1.57 1.77 -15.15
CA ARG A 54 -2.70 1.59 -16.09
C ARG A 54 -3.98 1.12 -15.42
N GLN A 55 -3.85 0.27 -14.41
CA GLN A 55 -5.00 -0.30 -13.69
C GLN A 55 -4.63 -0.43 -12.21
N VAL A 56 -5.65 -0.27 -11.36
CA VAL A 56 -5.53 -0.50 -9.92
C VAL A 56 -6.59 -1.52 -9.52
N SER A 57 -6.17 -2.58 -8.84
CA SER A 57 -7.03 -3.54 -8.16
C SER A 57 -6.75 -3.44 -6.67
N MET A 58 -7.79 -3.18 -5.88
CA MET A 58 -7.64 -2.97 -4.44
C MET A 58 -8.88 -3.49 -3.74
N GLU A 59 -8.66 -4.27 -2.68
CA GLU A 59 -9.68 -4.53 -1.67
C GLU A 59 -9.65 -3.37 -0.67
N VAL A 60 -10.81 -2.84 -0.29
CA VAL A 60 -10.90 -1.72 0.63
C VAL A 60 -11.57 -2.20 1.90
N HIS A 61 -10.84 -2.13 3.01
CA HIS A 61 -11.45 -2.31 4.33
C HIS A 61 -12.34 -1.11 4.65
N GLN A 62 -13.65 -1.36 4.78
CA GLN A 62 -14.59 -0.33 5.21
C GLN A 62 -14.41 -0.09 6.71
N LEU A 63 -14.06 1.13 7.09
CA LEU A 63 -14.11 1.58 8.48
C LEU A 63 -15.59 1.71 8.87
N THR A 64 -16.24 0.62 9.27
CA THR A 64 -17.54 0.72 9.94
C THR A 64 -17.28 1.22 11.35
N SER A 65 -17.68 2.47 11.60
CA SER A 65 -17.65 3.08 12.92
C SER A 65 -18.53 2.28 13.88
N GLU A 66 -17.89 1.49 14.75
CA GLU A 66 -18.25 1.27 16.18
C GLU A 66 -17.21 0.36 16.89
N GLU A 67 -16.41 -0.44 16.18
CA GLU A 67 -15.51 -1.42 16.83
C GLU A 67 -14.01 -1.05 16.86
N ASP A 68 -13.58 0.05 16.24
CA ASP A 68 -12.15 0.45 16.23
C ASP A 68 -11.73 1.34 17.43
N GLN A 69 -12.60 1.59 18.41
CA GLN A 69 -12.23 2.29 19.67
C GLN A 69 -11.80 1.35 20.81
N ALA A 70 -11.77 0.04 20.59
CA ALA A 70 -11.53 -0.95 21.66
C ALA A 70 -10.22 -1.75 21.52
N LEU A 71 -9.19 -1.18 20.88
CA LEU A 71 -7.82 -1.74 20.88
C LEU A 71 -6.80 -0.72 21.37
#